data_AF-A0AAV0C474-F1
#
_entry.id   AF-A0AAV0C474-F1
#
_cell.length_a   1.000
_cell.length_b   1.000
_cell.length_c   1.000
_cell.angle_alpha   90.00
_cell.angle_beta   90.00
_cell.angle_gamma   90.00
#
_symmetry.space_group_name_H-M   'P 1'
#
loop_
_entity.id
_entity.type
_entity.pdbx_description
1 polymer ?
#
loop_
_entity_poly.entity_id
_entity_poly.type
_entity_poly.pdbx_seq_one_letter_code
_entity_poly.pdbx_strand_id
1 'polypeptide(L)'
;MSLTAESPAHSSSSDDFAAFLDAELDSDDLEEEEADQEERDDGKQDENNDLGEDGDCNDISDANRVKRRKLENCKGTGDKECSKSCEESGGTLGVSVKIDLCIHPGVIGGMCIRCGQLMDNESGVSFGYIHKNLRLTSDEVARLREKDLKNLLQHKKLYLVLDLDHTLLNSTRLSDISPEEEYLKDAPPDALQSSLFRLDMIHMMTKLRPYVHKFLKEASDLFEMYIYTMGERPYALEMAKLLDPRGVYFQSKVIAQGDSTQRHQKGLDIVLGQENSVLILDDTEAVWGKHRENLIVVERYHFFASSCKQFGFNCESHSQRKVDESEEEGALVTILKILKQIHTIFFDQDQGDNMRKGDVREVLKEVRKEVLKGCKVVFSRVFPNNIQAEKHQLWRMAEQLGATCATKVDESVTHVVSTDAGTDKSRWAKQHKKFLVHPKWIEAANYRWEKKPEKDFQLGMPHISQS
;
A
#
# COMPACT_ATOMS: atom_id res chain seq x y z
N MET A 1 39.63 26.20 -5.40
CA MET A 1 38.72 26.80 -6.39
C MET A 1 37.31 26.47 -5.97
N SER A 2 36.54 27.53 -5.77
CA SER A 2 35.13 27.54 -5.37
C SER A 2 34.27 27.04 -6.52
N LEU A 3 33.33 26.12 -6.24
CA LEU A 3 32.07 25.99 -6.99
C LEU A 3 30.98 25.57 -6.00
N THR A 4 30.30 26.59 -5.50
CA THR A 4 28.97 26.56 -4.89
C THR A 4 27.96 25.97 -5.87
N ALA A 5 27.18 24.98 -5.44
CA ALA A 5 25.97 24.54 -6.12
C ALA A 5 24.78 24.81 -5.19
N GLU A 6 23.81 25.52 -5.75
CA GLU A 6 22.65 26.10 -5.10
C GLU A 6 21.70 25.05 -4.53
N SER A 7 21.10 25.38 -3.39
CA SER A 7 20.03 24.63 -2.74
C SER A 7 18.67 25.04 -3.33
N PRO A 8 17.74 24.11 -3.60
CA PRO A 8 16.33 24.47 -3.71
C PRO A 8 15.72 24.53 -2.30
N ALA A 9 15.05 25.64 -2.02
CA ALA A 9 14.37 25.93 -0.77
C ALA A 9 12.89 25.47 -0.79
N HIS A 10 12.39 25.13 0.41
CA HIS A 10 10.98 24.91 0.81
C HIS A 10 10.33 23.58 0.34
N SER A 11 9.45 22.90 1.10
CA SER A 11 8.45 23.38 2.06
C SER A 11 8.21 22.42 3.25
N SER A 12 7.47 22.97 4.22
CA SER A 12 7.17 22.49 5.56
C SER A 12 5.97 21.51 5.57
N SER A 13 6.00 20.59 6.53
CA SER A 13 5.23 19.34 6.61
C SER A 13 3.71 19.44 6.85
N SER A 14 3.07 20.59 6.61
CA SER A 14 1.60 20.77 6.66
C SER A 14 1.02 21.38 5.40
N ASP A 15 1.86 21.95 4.54
CA ASP A 15 1.40 22.86 3.48
C ASP A 15 1.01 22.12 2.19
N ASP A 16 1.38 20.85 2.00
CA ASP A 16 1.04 20.11 0.77
C ASP A 16 -0.39 19.53 0.77
N PHE A 17 -0.94 19.19 1.93
CA PHE A 17 -2.35 18.80 2.01
C PHE A 17 -3.26 20.04 2.00
N ALA A 18 -2.79 21.15 2.59
CA ALA A 18 -3.41 22.46 2.38
C ALA A 18 -3.38 22.82 0.90
N ALA A 19 -2.24 22.71 0.21
CA ALA A 19 -2.13 22.97 -1.23
C ALA A 19 -3.01 22.05 -2.08
N PHE A 20 -3.19 20.78 -1.69
CA PHE A 20 -4.10 19.86 -2.37
C PHE A 20 -5.59 20.21 -2.17
N LEU A 21 -5.96 20.69 -0.97
CA LEU A 21 -7.32 21.17 -0.69
C LEU A 21 -7.57 22.57 -1.26
N ASP A 22 -6.58 23.46 -1.21
CA ASP A 22 -6.63 24.84 -1.69
C ASP A 22 -6.71 24.88 -3.22
N ALA A 23 -5.95 24.04 -3.92
CA ALA A 23 -6.09 23.87 -5.37
C ALA A 23 -7.47 23.35 -5.80
N GLU A 24 -8.23 22.74 -4.88
CA GLU A 24 -9.60 22.25 -5.10
C GLU A 24 -10.68 23.25 -4.68
N LEU A 25 -10.32 24.25 -3.86
CA LEU A 25 -11.17 25.39 -3.52
C LEU A 25 -11.10 26.45 -4.63
N ASP A 26 -9.91 26.65 -5.22
CA ASP A 26 -9.70 27.63 -6.30
C ASP A 26 -10.21 27.13 -7.69
N SER A 27 -10.36 25.82 -7.89
CA SER A 27 -10.82 25.27 -9.18
C SER A 27 -12.33 25.35 -9.40
N ASP A 28 -13.13 25.48 -8.33
CA ASP A 28 -14.59 25.59 -8.43
C ASP A 28 -15.06 27.01 -8.83
N ASP A 29 -14.17 28.02 -8.77
CA ASP A 29 -14.47 29.43 -9.09
C ASP A 29 -14.21 29.82 -10.56
N LEU A 30 -13.73 28.90 -11.41
CA LEU A 30 -13.32 29.20 -12.80
C LEU A 30 -14.08 28.45 -13.91
N GLU A 31 -15.17 27.76 -13.61
CA GLU A 31 -15.99 27.07 -14.64
C GLU A 31 -17.26 27.82 -15.08
N GLU A 32 -17.45 29.08 -14.69
CA GLU A 32 -18.50 29.94 -15.25
C GLU A 32 -17.92 31.27 -15.75
N GLU A 33 -17.31 31.30 -16.93
CA GLU A 33 -17.31 32.46 -17.86
C GLU A 33 -16.56 32.13 -19.17
N GLU A 34 -17.15 31.31 -20.03
CA GLU A 34 -16.78 31.24 -21.46
C GLU A 34 -18.07 31.14 -22.29
N ALA A 35 -18.72 32.29 -22.50
CA ALA A 35 -19.69 32.48 -23.58
C ALA A 35 -19.75 33.95 -24.02
N ASP A 36 -19.30 34.17 -25.25
CA ASP A 36 -19.61 35.29 -26.17
C ASP A 36 -19.22 36.73 -25.77
N GLN A 37 -18.17 37.26 -26.41
CA GLN A 37 -18.32 38.29 -27.47
C GLN A 37 -16.99 38.73 -28.11
N GLU A 38 -17.04 38.78 -29.45
CA GLU A 38 -16.04 39.37 -30.33
C GLU A 38 -16.04 40.92 -30.29
N GLU A 39 -14.88 41.47 -30.67
CA GLU A 39 -14.62 42.79 -31.31
C GLU A 39 -14.33 44.06 -30.47
N ARG A 40 -13.11 44.59 -30.76
CA ARG A 40 -12.62 46.00 -30.85
C ARG A 40 -11.68 46.55 -29.76
N ASP A 41 -10.41 46.65 -30.16
CA ASP A 41 -9.64 47.89 -30.39
C ASP A 41 -9.94 49.09 -29.47
N ASP A 42 -9.00 49.48 -28.60
CA ASP A 42 -8.09 50.64 -28.78
C ASP A 42 -7.27 50.88 -27.49
N GLY A 43 -6.05 51.41 -27.63
CA GLY A 43 -5.08 51.51 -26.53
C GLY A 43 -5.28 52.67 -25.53
N LYS A 44 -4.55 52.62 -24.40
CA LYS A 44 -3.68 53.69 -23.88
C LYS A 44 -3.06 53.37 -22.51
N GLN A 45 -1.88 53.95 -22.35
CA GLN A 45 -1.01 54.05 -21.18
C GLN A 45 -1.64 54.88 -20.05
N ASP A 46 -1.19 54.63 -18.82
CA ASP A 46 -0.69 55.62 -17.83
C ASP A 46 -0.50 54.86 -16.49
N GLU A 47 0.73 54.54 -16.04
CA GLU A 47 1.70 55.37 -15.33
C GLU A 47 1.24 56.04 -14.01
N ASN A 48 1.96 55.65 -12.95
CA ASN A 48 2.46 56.46 -11.81
C ASN A 48 1.77 56.40 -10.44
N ASN A 49 2.59 55.91 -9.49
CA ASN A 49 3.02 56.51 -8.22
C ASN A 49 2.01 56.58 -7.05
N ASP A 50 2.40 56.61 -5.79
CA ASP A 50 3.60 56.32 -4.96
C ASP A 50 3.22 56.88 -3.57
N LEU A 51 3.91 56.44 -2.51
CA LEU A 51 3.98 57.00 -1.15
C LEU A 51 2.73 56.79 -0.25
N GLY A 52 2.84 56.37 1.01
CA GLY A 52 4.00 56.20 1.88
C GLY A 52 3.56 56.31 3.35
N GLU A 53 4.47 55.90 4.24
CA GLU A 53 4.61 56.25 5.66
C GLU A 53 3.86 55.43 6.74
N ASP A 54 4.61 54.47 7.29
CA ASP A 54 5.22 54.48 8.64
C ASP A 54 4.38 54.71 9.90
N GLY A 55 4.61 53.81 10.87
CA GLY A 55 4.21 53.98 12.28
C GLY A 55 4.54 52.77 13.14
N ASP A 56 5.82 52.57 13.44
CA ASP A 56 6.37 51.61 14.42
C ASP A 56 6.20 52.13 15.87
N CYS A 57 5.82 51.27 16.82
CA CYS A 57 6.48 51.15 18.14
C CYS A 57 5.89 50.03 19.05
N ASN A 58 6.71 49.00 19.23
CA ASN A 58 7.07 48.22 20.43
C ASN A 58 6.22 48.09 21.73
N ASP A 59 6.27 46.82 22.19
CA ASP A 59 6.55 46.29 23.54
C ASP A 59 5.45 46.01 24.61
N ILE A 60 5.14 44.70 24.72
CA ILE A 60 5.32 43.79 25.88
C ILE A 60 4.85 44.22 27.29
N SER A 61 3.83 43.53 27.84
CA SER A 61 3.92 42.55 28.97
C SER A 61 2.63 42.39 29.83
N ASP A 62 2.35 41.12 30.12
CA ASP A 62 1.87 40.50 31.37
C ASP A 62 0.50 40.80 32.02
N ALA A 63 -0.37 39.81 31.83
CA ALA A 63 -1.26 39.10 32.77
C ALA A 63 -1.34 39.51 34.27
N ASN A 64 -2.57 39.70 34.79
CA ASN A 64 -3.31 38.74 35.64
C ASN A 64 -4.44 39.36 36.50
N ARG A 65 -5.47 38.51 36.77
CA ARG A 65 -6.49 38.54 37.86
C ARG A 65 -7.63 39.58 37.71
N VAL A 66 -8.91 39.24 37.92
CA VAL A 66 -9.58 38.91 39.20
C VAL A 66 -10.96 38.23 38.94
N LYS A 67 -11.15 36.96 39.35
CA LYS A 67 -12.10 36.37 40.37
C LYS A 67 -13.64 36.53 40.24
N ARG A 68 -14.29 35.34 40.35
CA ARG A 68 -15.49 34.92 41.14
C ARG A 68 -16.88 35.37 40.62
N ARG A 69 -17.99 34.59 40.63
CA ARG A 69 -18.64 33.59 41.54
C ARG A 69 -19.72 32.84 40.69
N LYS A 70 -19.93 31.51 40.70
CA LYS A 70 -20.67 30.59 41.62
C LYS A 70 -22.15 30.91 41.92
N LEU A 71 -23.11 30.12 41.36
CA LEU A 71 -24.20 29.34 42.02
C LEU A 71 -25.12 28.68 40.94
N GLU A 72 -25.18 27.36 40.82
CA GLU A 72 -26.24 26.41 41.29
C GLU A 72 -27.61 26.43 40.57
N ASN A 73 -27.77 25.46 39.67
CA ASN A 73 -28.76 24.37 39.65
C ASN A 73 -30.25 24.63 39.98
N CYS A 74 -31.15 24.26 39.05
CA CYS A 74 -32.45 23.63 39.36
C CYS A 74 -33.00 22.86 38.13
N LYS A 75 -33.56 21.67 38.41
CA LYS A 75 -34.18 20.71 37.48
C LYS A 75 -35.68 20.97 37.28
N GLY A 76 -36.25 20.44 36.19
CA GLY A 76 -37.66 20.03 36.05
C GLY A 76 -38.32 20.57 34.76
N THR A 77 -38.44 19.80 33.67
CA THR A 77 -39.55 18.89 33.27
C THR A 77 -40.91 19.55 33.04
N GLY A 78 -41.50 19.37 31.84
CA GLY A 78 -42.96 19.29 31.65
C GLY A 78 -43.57 20.09 30.51
N ASP A 79 -43.69 19.42 29.36
CA ASP A 79 -44.72 19.45 28.29
C ASP A 79 -45.74 20.59 28.09
N LYS A 80 -45.85 20.96 26.79
CA LYS A 80 -47.03 21.15 25.92
C LYS A 80 -48.25 21.94 26.43
N GLU A 81 -48.63 23.00 25.70
CA GLU A 81 -49.80 22.99 24.80
C GLU A 81 -49.93 24.28 23.95
N CYS A 82 -50.69 24.13 22.86
CA CYS A 82 -50.86 24.99 21.70
C CYS A 82 -52.11 25.89 21.83
N SER A 83 -52.08 27.14 21.33
CA SER A 83 -53.05 27.71 20.34
C SER A 83 -53.06 29.24 20.27
N LYS A 84 -52.89 29.77 19.04
CA LYS A 84 -53.56 30.90 18.31
C LYS A 84 -54.08 32.11 19.14
N SER A 85 -53.87 33.39 18.77
CA SER A 85 -54.00 34.04 17.45
C SER A 85 -53.51 35.50 17.47
N CYS A 86 -53.43 36.08 16.26
CA CYS A 86 -53.57 37.49 15.85
C CYS A 86 -52.30 38.21 15.38
N GLU A 87 -52.47 38.77 14.18
CA GLU A 87 -51.54 39.51 13.33
C GLU A 87 -51.15 40.86 13.95
N GLU A 88 -49.90 41.28 13.77
CA GLU A 88 -49.60 42.64 13.29
C GLU A 88 -48.18 42.74 12.74
N SER A 89 -48.09 43.53 11.69
CA SER A 89 -46.99 43.66 10.74
C SER A 89 -45.75 44.32 11.32
N GLY A 90 -44.57 43.80 10.94
CA GLY A 90 -43.28 44.44 11.18
C GLY A 90 -42.26 43.88 10.20
N GLY A 91 -42.27 44.38 8.97
CA GLY A 91 -41.25 44.05 7.98
C GLY A 91 -39.88 44.45 8.50
N THR A 92 -38.95 43.50 8.52
CA THR A 92 -37.51 43.79 8.53
C THR A 92 -36.89 42.87 7.51
N LEU A 93 -36.11 43.48 6.61
CA LEU A 93 -35.48 42.91 5.43
C LEU A 93 -35.02 41.46 5.67
N GLY A 94 -35.66 40.54 4.95
CA GLY A 94 -35.11 39.21 4.74
C GLY A 94 -33.85 39.37 3.89
N VAL A 95 -32.70 39.45 4.55
CA VAL A 95 -31.45 39.01 3.93
C VAL A 95 -31.60 37.51 3.79
N SER A 96 -32.07 37.09 2.62
CA SER A 96 -31.96 35.71 2.17
C SER A 96 -30.47 35.44 2.02
N VAL A 97 -29.82 35.07 3.12
CA VAL A 97 -28.53 34.37 3.06
C VAL A 97 -28.84 33.14 2.23
N LYS A 98 -28.35 33.11 0.98
CA LYS A 98 -28.24 31.85 0.25
C LYS A 98 -27.42 30.96 1.17
N ILE A 99 -28.08 30.04 1.86
CA ILE A 99 -27.38 28.96 2.53
C ILE A 99 -26.86 28.15 1.35
N ASP A 100 -25.60 28.39 0.98
CA ASP A 100 -24.91 27.46 0.10
C ASP A 100 -25.04 26.09 0.76
N LEU A 101 -25.79 25.22 0.08
CA LEU A 101 -25.97 23.84 0.47
C LEU A 101 -24.62 23.16 0.25
N CYS A 102 -23.75 23.28 1.25
CA CYS A 102 -22.47 22.62 1.21
C CYS A 102 -22.71 21.10 1.14
N ILE A 103 -22.17 20.46 0.10
CA ILE A 103 -22.25 19.00 -0.11
C ILE A 103 -21.39 18.19 0.88
N HIS A 104 -20.75 18.87 1.84
CA HIS A 104 -19.93 18.30 2.92
C HIS A 104 -19.03 17.13 2.47
N PRO A 105 -18.05 17.37 1.58
CA PRO A 105 -17.24 16.30 0.96
C PRO A 105 -16.44 15.50 2.00
N GLY A 106 -16.10 16.13 3.12
CA GLY A 106 -15.41 15.51 4.24
C GLY A 106 -15.47 16.35 5.51
N VAL A 107 -14.96 15.75 6.58
CA VAL A 107 -14.95 16.28 7.94
C VAL A 107 -13.55 16.13 8.54
N ILE A 108 -13.05 17.17 9.21
CA ILE A 108 -11.86 17.13 10.06
C ILE A 108 -12.27 17.55 11.46
N GLY A 109 -12.12 16.65 12.43
CA GLY A 109 -12.37 16.95 13.85
C GLY A 109 -13.82 17.40 14.15
N GLY A 110 -14.80 16.93 13.37
CA GLY A 110 -16.21 17.28 13.52
C GLY A 110 -16.64 18.53 12.77
N MET A 111 -15.76 19.16 11.99
CA MET A 111 -16.10 20.30 11.14
C MET A 111 -15.97 19.93 9.66
N CYS A 112 -16.92 20.38 8.85
CA CYS A 112 -16.83 20.25 7.40
C CYS A 112 -15.60 20.97 6.87
N ILE A 113 -14.84 20.30 6.00
CA ILE A 113 -13.61 20.86 5.41
C ILE A 113 -13.84 22.04 4.46
N ARG A 114 -15.07 22.22 3.94
CA ARG A 114 -15.43 23.33 3.05
C ARG A 114 -16.09 24.49 3.78
N CYS A 115 -17.20 24.26 4.48
CA CYS A 115 -17.99 25.34 5.09
C CYS A 115 -17.78 25.54 6.60
N GLY A 116 -16.97 24.69 7.26
CA GLY A 116 -16.73 24.77 8.69
C GLY A 116 -17.90 24.37 9.60
N GLN A 117 -19.05 23.96 9.03
CA GLN A 117 -20.21 23.53 9.81
C GLN A 117 -19.92 22.26 10.63
N LEU A 118 -20.46 22.19 11.85
CA LEU A 118 -20.33 21.03 12.71
C LEU A 118 -21.13 19.84 12.13
N MET A 119 -20.48 18.69 11.98
CA MET A 119 -21.03 17.47 11.42
C MET A 119 -20.91 16.30 12.41
N ASP A 120 -21.77 15.30 12.27
CA ASP A 120 -21.65 14.05 13.01
C ASP A 120 -20.34 13.33 12.62
N ASN A 121 -19.55 12.94 13.62
CA ASN A 121 -18.22 12.36 13.46
C ASN A 121 -18.19 10.91 12.94
N GLU A 122 -19.36 10.33 12.64
CA GLU A 122 -19.47 8.89 12.37
C GLU A 122 -19.58 8.52 10.89
N SER A 123 -19.92 9.47 10.01
CA SER A 123 -20.07 9.21 8.57
C SER A 123 -18.73 9.26 7.82
N GLY A 124 -18.65 8.51 6.71
CA GLY A 124 -17.50 8.49 5.81
C GLY A 124 -16.36 7.53 6.19
N VAL A 125 -15.38 7.44 5.30
CA VAL A 125 -14.17 6.62 5.43
C VAL A 125 -13.08 7.45 6.10
N SER A 126 -12.39 6.89 7.10
CA SER A 126 -11.33 7.61 7.79
C SER A 126 -10.01 7.53 7.02
N PHE A 127 -9.38 8.70 6.86
CA PHE A 127 -8.03 8.87 6.31
C PHE A 127 -7.09 9.44 7.38
N GLY A 128 -7.19 8.89 8.59
CA GLY A 128 -6.42 9.32 9.77
C GLY A 128 -4.91 9.30 9.58
N TYR A 129 -4.43 8.48 8.62
CA TYR A 129 -3.03 8.40 8.27
C TYR A 129 -2.51 9.63 7.51
N ILE A 130 -3.38 10.34 6.78
CA ILE A 130 -3.06 11.61 6.09
C ILE A 130 -3.14 12.75 7.08
N HIS A 131 -4.29 12.89 7.73
CA HIS A 131 -4.52 13.92 8.74
C HIS A 131 -5.40 13.35 9.86
N LYS A 132 -5.03 13.65 11.11
CA LYS A 132 -5.76 13.15 12.28
C LYS A 132 -7.23 13.58 12.21
N ASN A 133 -8.14 12.64 12.45
CA ASN A 133 -9.59 12.83 12.41
C ASN A 133 -10.15 13.25 11.03
N LEU A 134 -9.42 13.04 9.94
CA LEU A 134 -9.94 13.23 8.58
C LEU A 134 -10.88 12.07 8.23
N ARG A 135 -12.07 12.42 7.74
CA ARG A 135 -13.05 11.51 7.16
C ARG A 135 -13.57 12.09 5.86
N LEU A 136 -13.70 11.26 4.83
CA LEU A 136 -14.21 11.65 3.52
C LEU A 136 -15.47 10.85 3.21
N THR A 137 -16.43 11.49 2.54
CA THR A 137 -17.62 10.81 2.01
C THR A 137 -17.22 9.83 0.90
N SER A 138 -18.04 8.81 0.66
CA SER A 138 -17.75 7.84 -0.41
C SER A 138 -17.69 8.48 -1.79
N ASP A 139 -18.55 9.48 -2.03
CA ASP A 139 -18.58 10.23 -3.30
C ASP A 139 -17.30 11.06 -3.47
N GLU A 140 -16.83 11.72 -2.41
CA GLU A 140 -15.58 12.47 -2.46
C GLU A 140 -14.37 11.56 -2.69
N VAL A 141 -14.31 10.41 -2.01
CA VAL A 141 -13.24 9.42 -2.25
C VAL A 141 -13.26 8.93 -3.69
N ALA A 142 -14.43 8.71 -4.28
CA ALA A 142 -14.57 8.30 -5.67
C ALA A 142 -14.08 9.40 -6.64
N ARG A 143 -14.45 10.66 -6.36
CA ARG A 143 -14.01 11.83 -7.13
C ARG A 143 -12.48 11.99 -7.12
N LEU A 144 -11.87 11.93 -5.93
CA LEU A 144 -10.41 11.99 -5.76
C LEU A 144 -9.70 10.85 -6.49
N ARG A 145 -10.20 9.62 -6.34
CA ARG A 145 -9.69 8.43 -7.06
C ARG A 145 -9.70 8.61 -8.58
N GLU A 146 -10.75 9.19 -9.13
CA GLU A 146 -10.85 9.42 -10.58
C GLU A 146 -9.86 10.50 -11.04
N LYS A 147 -9.77 11.61 -10.31
CA LYS A 147 -8.83 12.70 -10.58
C LYS A 147 -7.39 12.20 -10.54
N ASP A 148 -7.01 11.53 -9.46
CA ASP A 148 -5.65 11.01 -9.28
C ASP A 148 -5.29 9.95 -10.33
N LEU A 149 -6.24 9.08 -10.70
CA LEU A 149 -6.01 8.10 -11.78
C LEU A 149 -5.76 8.79 -13.12
N LYS A 150 -6.48 9.86 -13.46
CA LYS A 150 -6.23 10.61 -14.71
C LYS A 150 -4.81 11.18 -14.70
N ASN A 151 -4.41 11.81 -13.59
CA ASN A 151 -3.07 12.39 -13.42
C ASN A 151 -1.96 11.33 -13.51
N LEU A 152 -2.06 10.23 -12.76
CA LEU A 152 -1.05 9.16 -12.77
C LEU A 152 -0.86 8.53 -14.14
N LEU A 153 -1.96 8.28 -14.87
CA LEU A 153 -1.86 7.70 -16.20
C LEU A 153 -1.21 8.65 -17.22
N GLN A 154 -1.40 9.97 -17.08
CA GLN A 154 -0.68 10.96 -17.89
C GLN A 154 0.84 10.88 -17.65
N HIS A 155 1.24 10.64 -16.41
CA HIS A 155 2.65 10.43 -16.04
C HIS A 155 3.13 8.98 -16.21
N LYS A 156 2.33 8.10 -16.82
CA LYS A 156 2.61 6.67 -16.96
C LYS A 156 3.00 6.01 -15.63
N LYS A 157 2.27 6.30 -14.56
CA LYS A 157 2.44 5.65 -13.25
C LYS A 157 1.20 4.86 -12.83
N LEU A 158 1.44 3.86 -11.99
CA LEU A 158 0.42 3.06 -11.29
C LEU A 158 0.56 3.24 -9.78
N TYR A 159 -0.27 2.57 -8.98
CA TYR A 159 -0.08 2.51 -7.53
C TYR A 159 0.60 1.21 -7.10
N LEU A 160 1.45 1.30 -6.08
CA LEU A 160 2.07 0.14 -5.44
C LEU A 160 1.92 0.21 -3.91
N VAL A 161 1.16 -0.71 -3.35
CA VAL A 161 1.01 -0.86 -1.90
C VAL A 161 2.03 -1.88 -1.41
N LEU A 162 2.86 -1.49 -0.47
CA LEU A 162 3.97 -2.26 0.08
C LEU A 162 3.70 -2.62 1.54
N ASP A 163 3.75 -3.92 1.85
CA ASP A 163 3.86 -4.38 3.23
C ASP A 163 5.30 -4.21 3.77
N LEU A 164 5.45 -4.25 5.09
CA LEU A 164 6.76 -4.10 5.75
C LEU A 164 7.35 -5.46 6.17
N ASP A 165 6.77 -6.07 7.19
CA ASP A 165 7.32 -7.23 7.89
C ASP A 165 7.30 -8.48 7.04
N HIS A 166 8.47 -9.12 6.89
CA HIS A 166 8.70 -10.26 5.98
C HIS A 166 8.57 -9.93 4.49
N THR A 167 8.24 -8.70 4.13
CA THR A 167 8.15 -8.22 2.75
C THR A 167 9.39 -7.39 2.38
N LEU A 168 9.56 -6.21 2.98
CA LEU A 168 10.67 -5.29 2.72
C LEU A 168 11.75 -5.33 3.81
N LEU A 169 11.42 -5.85 4.98
CA LEU A 169 12.29 -5.91 6.14
C LEU A 169 11.87 -7.05 7.06
N ASN A 170 12.70 -7.35 8.05
CA ASN A 170 12.36 -8.23 9.15
C ASN A 170 12.81 -7.58 10.45
N SER A 171 11.95 -7.56 11.45
CA SER A 171 12.23 -6.98 12.77
C SER A 171 12.09 -8.02 13.88
N THR A 172 12.83 -7.84 14.97
CA THR A 172 12.73 -8.64 16.18
C THR A 172 12.88 -7.76 17.41
N ARG A 173 12.26 -8.14 18.54
CA ARG A 173 12.54 -7.48 19.82
C ARG A 173 13.97 -7.76 20.25
N LEU A 174 14.62 -6.80 20.90
CA LEU A 174 15.97 -6.99 21.43
C LEU A 174 16.05 -8.13 22.47
N SER A 175 14.94 -8.40 23.18
CA SER A 175 14.80 -9.54 24.10
C SER A 175 14.76 -10.90 23.42
N ASP A 176 14.42 -10.95 22.13
CA ASP A 176 14.15 -12.19 21.40
C ASP A 176 15.36 -12.61 20.54
N ILE A 177 16.44 -11.82 20.57
CA ILE A 177 17.73 -12.16 19.96
C ILE A 177 18.29 -13.41 20.65
N SER A 178 18.56 -14.45 19.87
CA SER A 178 19.14 -15.69 20.39
C SER A 178 20.63 -15.55 20.73
N PRO A 179 21.20 -16.42 21.58
CA PRO A 179 22.63 -16.43 21.86
C PRO A 179 23.49 -16.56 20.59
N GLU A 180 23.03 -17.32 19.60
CA GLU A 180 23.71 -17.49 18.31
C GLU A 180 23.72 -16.20 17.46
N GLU A 181 22.82 -15.27 17.75
CA GLU A 181 22.65 -13.98 17.06
C GLU A 181 23.25 -12.80 17.84
N GLU A 182 23.90 -13.04 18.98
CA GLU A 182 24.43 -11.97 19.84
C GLU A 182 25.48 -11.11 19.12
N TYR A 183 26.19 -11.70 18.15
CA TYR A 183 27.14 -11.00 17.28
C TYR A 183 26.50 -9.83 16.48
N LEU A 184 25.17 -9.83 16.31
CA LEU A 184 24.45 -8.75 15.63
C LEU A 184 24.41 -7.45 16.46
N LYS A 185 24.57 -7.54 17.78
CA LYS A 185 24.59 -6.38 18.67
C LYS A 185 25.89 -5.56 18.53
N ASP A 186 26.96 -6.23 18.11
CA ASP A 186 28.29 -5.64 17.92
C ASP A 186 28.51 -5.11 16.49
N ALA A 187 27.50 -5.21 15.62
CA ALA A 187 27.59 -4.74 14.25
C ALA A 187 27.81 -3.21 14.22
N PRO A 188 28.78 -2.71 13.41
CA PRO A 188 29.08 -1.30 13.37
C PRO A 188 27.88 -0.49 12.86
N PRO A 189 27.56 0.65 13.49
CA PRO A 189 26.40 1.48 13.15
C PRO A 189 26.64 2.34 11.91
N ASP A 190 27.17 1.77 10.83
CA ASP A 190 27.41 2.53 9.60
C ASP A 190 26.07 2.76 8.89
N ALA A 191 25.41 3.86 9.26
CA ALA A 191 24.01 4.17 8.98
C ALA A 191 23.67 4.41 7.50
N LEU A 192 24.66 4.34 6.60
CA LEU A 192 24.45 4.47 5.15
C LEU A 192 24.75 3.21 4.34
N GLN A 193 25.40 2.20 4.95
CA GLN A 193 25.77 0.94 4.29
C GLN A 193 25.32 -0.32 5.06
N SER A 194 25.03 -0.20 6.36
CA SER A 194 24.45 -1.30 7.12
C SER A 194 22.94 -1.36 6.88
N SER A 195 22.45 -2.51 6.43
CA SER A 195 21.01 -2.81 6.34
C SER A 195 20.41 -3.27 7.69
N LEU A 196 21.19 -3.25 8.77
CA LEU A 196 20.80 -3.72 10.10
C LEU A 196 20.81 -2.54 11.08
N PHE A 197 19.67 -2.30 11.73
CA PHE A 197 19.42 -1.13 12.56
C PHE A 197 18.94 -1.54 13.94
N ARG A 198 19.58 -0.97 14.97
CA ARG A 198 19.14 -1.08 16.35
C ARG A 198 18.31 0.15 16.72
N LEU A 199 17.07 -0.08 17.16
CA LEU A 199 16.09 0.96 17.47
C LEU A 199 15.73 0.88 18.96
N ASP A 200 16.57 1.50 19.79
CA ASP A 200 16.44 1.40 21.25
C ASP A 200 15.12 1.98 21.78
N MET A 201 14.61 3.06 21.18
CA MET A 201 13.35 3.70 21.61
C MET A 201 12.15 2.75 21.56
N ILE A 202 12.11 1.85 20.57
CA ILE A 202 11.04 0.85 20.41
C ILE A 202 11.51 -0.56 20.81
N HIS A 203 12.72 -0.70 21.36
CA HIS A 203 13.33 -1.96 21.81
C HIS A 203 13.38 -3.05 20.72
N MET A 204 13.69 -2.66 19.49
CA MET A 204 13.76 -3.58 18.34
C MET A 204 15.10 -3.53 17.61
N MET A 205 15.40 -4.63 16.93
CA MET A 205 16.40 -4.71 15.88
C MET A 205 15.67 -4.96 14.56
N THR A 206 16.02 -4.23 13.51
CA THR A 206 15.41 -4.34 12.19
C THR A 206 16.47 -4.56 11.14
N LYS A 207 16.25 -5.56 10.29
CA LYS A 207 17.04 -5.83 9.11
C LYS A 207 16.22 -5.47 7.87
N LEU A 208 16.71 -4.53 7.07
CA LEU A 208 16.19 -4.25 5.75
C LEU A 208 16.53 -5.41 4.80
N ARG A 209 15.56 -5.82 3.98
CA ARG A 209 15.77 -6.87 2.99
C ARG A 209 16.77 -6.39 1.93
N PRO A 210 17.72 -7.24 1.48
CA PRO A 210 18.66 -6.88 0.43
C PRO A 210 17.96 -6.25 -0.78
N TYR A 211 18.63 -5.28 -1.41
CA TYR A 211 18.15 -4.52 -2.57
C TYR A 211 17.04 -3.48 -2.32
N VAL A 212 16.53 -3.32 -1.09
CA VAL A 212 15.31 -2.51 -0.86
C VAL A 212 15.42 -1.04 -1.28
N HIS A 213 16.53 -0.35 -1.03
CA HIS A 213 16.64 1.07 -1.41
C HIS A 213 16.68 1.27 -2.92
N LYS A 214 17.37 0.36 -3.64
CA LYS A 214 17.41 0.38 -5.10
C LYS A 214 16.06 -0.02 -5.69
N PHE A 215 15.39 -1.00 -5.09
CA PHE A 215 14.00 -1.35 -5.40
C PHE A 215 13.08 -0.14 -5.29
N LEU A 216 13.06 0.56 -4.15
CA LEU A 216 12.19 1.72 -3.93
C LEU A 216 12.49 2.86 -4.89
N LYS A 217 13.77 3.14 -5.14
CA LYS A 217 14.19 4.16 -6.10
C LYS A 217 13.65 3.86 -7.50
N GLU A 218 13.90 2.66 -8.03
CA GLU A 218 13.45 2.30 -9.37
C GLU A 218 11.92 2.10 -9.47
N ALA A 219 11.27 1.65 -8.39
CA ALA A 219 9.82 1.56 -8.33
C ALA A 219 9.16 2.95 -8.34
N SER A 220 9.78 3.96 -7.71
CA SER A 220 9.24 5.33 -7.66
C SER A 220 9.09 6.00 -9.05
N ASP A 221 9.87 5.57 -10.03
CA ASP A 221 9.76 6.05 -11.41
C ASP A 221 8.48 5.55 -12.10
N LEU A 222 7.93 4.43 -11.63
CA LEU A 222 6.83 3.69 -12.25
C LEU A 222 5.55 3.69 -11.41
N PHE A 223 5.68 3.93 -10.10
CA PHE A 223 4.61 3.77 -9.14
C PHE A 223 4.56 4.91 -8.12
N GLU A 224 3.33 5.28 -7.75
CA GLU A 224 3.03 6.00 -6.53
C GLU A 224 2.89 5.01 -5.38
N MET A 225 3.73 5.14 -4.35
CA MET A 225 3.92 4.09 -3.35
C MET A 225 3.24 4.38 -2.02
N TYR A 226 2.64 3.34 -1.43
CA TYR A 226 2.05 3.34 -0.10
C TYR A 226 2.74 2.29 0.76
N ILE A 227 2.94 2.60 2.05
CA ILE A 227 3.17 1.57 3.07
C ILE A 227 1.80 1.18 3.64
N TYR A 228 1.53 -0.14 3.72
CA TYR A 228 0.38 -0.67 4.45
C TYR A 228 0.82 -1.87 5.28
N THR A 229 1.00 -1.65 6.59
CA THR A 229 1.43 -2.69 7.54
C THR A 229 0.34 -3.01 8.57
N MET A 230 0.38 -4.25 9.10
CA MET A 230 -0.39 -4.64 10.29
C MET A 230 0.34 -4.31 11.61
N GLY A 231 1.45 -3.59 11.56
CA GLY A 231 2.13 -3.02 12.73
C GLY A 231 1.48 -1.75 13.26
N GLU A 232 1.81 -1.38 14.50
CA GLU A 232 1.33 -0.14 15.12
C GLU A 232 1.95 1.10 14.47
N ARG A 233 1.27 2.25 14.56
CA ARG A 233 1.70 3.50 13.90
C ARG A 233 3.11 3.96 14.30
N PRO A 234 3.52 3.95 15.59
CA PRO A 234 4.89 4.33 15.96
C PRO A 234 5.95 3.45 15.28
N TYR A 235 5.70 2.14 15.22
CA TYR A 235 6.57 1.20 14.52
C TYR A 235 6.63 1.50 13.01
N ALA A 236 5.46 1.65 12.37
CA ALA A 236 5.37 1.91 10.93
C ALA A 236 6.13 3.19 10.52
N LEU A 237 6.03 4.26 11.31
CA LEU A 237 6.74 5.51 11.06
C LEU A 237 8.26 5.37 11.23
N GLU A 238 8.73 4.63 12.23
CA GLU A 238 10.16 4.36 12.38
C GLU A 238 10.70 3.52 11.21
N MET A 239 9.97 2.50 10.76
CA MET A 239 10.36 1.71 9.58
C MET A 239 10.38 2.56 8.31
N ALA A 240 9.39 3.44 8.12
CA ALA A 240 9.33 4.35 6.99
C ALA A 240 10.55 5.28 6.95
N LYS A 241 11.01 5.79 8.09
CA LYS A 241 12.25 6.59 8.18
C LYS A 241 13.50 5.81 7.78
N LEU A 242 13.57 4.52 8.11
CA LEU A 242 14.69 3.67 7.68
C LEU A 242 14.68 3.46 6.16
N LEU A 243 13.50 3.22 5.58
CA LEU A 243 13.32 2.95 4.15
C LEU A 243 13.46 4.22 3.29
N ASP A 244 12.94 5.34 3.77
CA ASP A 244 12.86 6.63 3.09
C ASP A 244 13.28 7.79 4.03
N PRO A 245 14.58 7.93 4.34
CA PRO A 245 15.06 8.94 5.30
C PRO A 245 14.78 10.39 4.86
N ARG A 246 14.57 10.61 3.57
CA ARG A 246 14.32 11.95 2.98
C ARG A 246 12.84 12.22 2.72
N GLY A 247 11.95 11.25 2.95
CA GLY A 247 10.52 11.41 2.72
C GLY A 247 10.16 11.61 1.24
N VAL A 248 10.90 11.02 0.31
CA VAL A 248 10.70 11.21 -1.15
C VAL A 248 9.64 10.25 -1.70
N TYR A 249 9.43 9.10 -1.06
CA TYR A 249 8.60 8.01 -1.57
C TYR A 249 7.24 7.96 -0.91
N PHE A 250 7.20 7.96 0.43
CA PHE A 250 5.96 7.66 1.15
C PHE A 250 5.28 8.90 1.71
N GLN A 251 6.06 9.86 2.23
CA GLN A 251 5.51 11.04 2.91
C GLN A 251 4.42 10.66 3.93
N SER A 252 3.17 11.10 3.72
CA SER A 252 2.01 10.77 4.56
C SER A 252 1.37 9.42 4.27
N LYS A 253 1.73 8.72 3.19
CA LYS A 253 1.12 7.47 2.70
C LYS A 253 1.57 6.23 3.49
N VAL A 254 1.53 6.31 4.82
CA VAL A 254 1.88 5.24 5.75
C VAL A 254 0.64 4.80 6.54
N ILE A 255 0.04 3.70 6.10
CA ILE A 255 -1.14 3.08 6.67
C ILE A 255 -0.71 2.02 7.68
N ALA A 256 -1.09 2.20 8.94
CA ALA A 256 -0.81 1.27 10.03
C ALA A 256 -2.05 0.45 10.41
N GLN A 257 -1.89 -0.53 11.30
CA GLN A 257 -2.97 -1.42 11.73
C GLN A 257 -4.23 -0.67 12.23
N GLY A 258 -4.03 0.44 12.94
CA GLY A 258 -5.12 1.24 13.50
C GLY A 258 -5.92 2.01 12.46
N ASP A 259 -5.41 2.14 11.24
CA ASP A 259 -6.08 2.83 10.13
C ASP A 259 -7.00 1.87 9.33
N SER A 260 -6.82 0.55 9.47
CA SER A 260 -7.63 -0.46 8.77
C SER A 260 -9.11 -0.42 9.17
N THR A 261 -10.00 -0.51 8.18
CA THR A 261 -11.47 -0.53 8.40
C THR A 261 -12.00 -1.86 8.87
N GLN A 262 -11.27 -2.95 8.61
CA GLN A 262 -11.62 -4.30 9.03
C GLN A 262 -10.53 -4.87 9.93
N ARG A 263 -10.96 -5.45 11.06
CA ARG A 263 -10.03 -6.05 12.02
C ARG A 263 -9.28 -7.22 11.37
N HIS A 264 -7.96 -7.21 11.48
CA HIS A 264 -7.07 -8.25 10.94
C HIS A 264 -7.12 -8.41 9.40
N GLN A 265 -7.64 -7.42 8.66
CA GLN A 265 -7.66 -7.43 7.20
C GLN A 265 -7.18 -6.09 6.64
N LYS A 266 -6.53 -6.15 5.49
CA LYS A 266 -6.17 -4.99 4.68
C LYS A 266 -7.21 -4.82 3.56
N GLY A 267 -7.47 -3.58 3.20
CA GLY A 267 -8.45 -3.21 2.18
C GLY A 267 -8.00 -1.98 1.42
N LEU A 268 -8.28 -1.95 0.11
CA LEU A 268 -7.97 -0.79 -0.73
C LEU A 268 -8.97 0.36 -0.54
N ASP A 269 -9.97 0.20 0.33
CA ASP A 269 -10.99 1.20 0.65
C ASP A 269 -10.42 2.48 1.26
N ILE A 270 -9.27 2.40 1.93
CA ILE A 270 -8.53 3.54 2.49
C ILE A 270 -7.31 3.94 1.65
N VAL A 271 -7.14 3.39 0.44
CA VAL A 271 -6.11 3.82 -0.52
C VAL A 271 -6.77 4.72 -1.55
N LEU A 272 -6.16 5.87 -1.86
CA LEU A 272 -6.72 6.84 -2.82
C LEU A 272 -6.55 6.41 -4.29
N GLY A 273 -5.93 5.25 -4.55
CA GLY A 273 -5.85 4.67 -5.89
C GLY A 273 -7.08 3.83 -6.27
N GLN A 274 -7.44 3.84 -7.56
CA GLN A 274 -8.46 2.94 -8.09
C GLN A 274 -7.92 1.51 -8.22
N GLU A 275 -8.69 0.51 -7.79
CA GLU A 275 -8.24 -0.89 -7.72
C GLU A 275 -7.70 -1.45 -9.04
N ASN A 276 -8.22 -1.00 -10.20
CA ASN A 276 -7.74 -1.40 -11.52
C ASN A 276 -6.33 -0.88 -11.87
N SER A 277 -5.75 -0.03 -11.03
CA SER A 277 -4.43 0.59 -11.18
C SER A 277 -3.48 0.33 -10.01
N VAL A 278 -3.91 -0.49 -9.04
CA VAL A 278 -3.15 -0.76 -7.81
C VAL A 278 -2.55 -2.17 -7.84
N LEU A 279 -1.25 -2.28 -7.63
CA LEU A 279 -0.55 -3.52 -7.31
C LEU A 279 -0.24 -3.58 -5.80
N ILE A 280 -0.23 -4.78 -5.25
CA ILE A 280 0.06 -5.02 -3.84
C ILE A 280 1.23 -5.99 -3.74
N LEU A 281 2.23 -5.68 -2.92
CA LEU A 281 3.32 -6.58 -2.58
C LEU A 281 3.24 -6.93 -1.08
N ASP A 282 2.96 -8.19 -0.77
CA ASP A 282 2.76 -8.67 0.60
C ASP A 282 3.10 -10.16 0.70
N ASP A 283 3.66 -10.60 1.83
CA ASP A 283 3.98 -12.00 2.11
C ASP A 283 2.74 -12.82 2.53
N THR A 284 1.64 -12.14 2.89
CA THR A 284 0.47 -12.71 3.56
C THR A 284 -0.80 -12.53 2.73
N GLU A 285 -1.14 -13.54 1.92
CA GLU A 285 -2.38 -13.52 1.12
C GLU A 285 -3.66 -13.37 1.96
N ALA A 286 -3.70 -13.97 3.16
CA ALA A 286 -4.90 -14.07 3.96
C ALA A 286 -5.46 -12.71 4.42
N VAL A 287 -4.61 -11.68 4.57
CA VAL A 287 -5.06 -10.35 5.00
C VAL A 287 -5.72 -9.56 3.86
N TRP A 288 -5.49 -9.93 2.60
CA TRP A 288 -6.02 -9.26 1.41
C TRP A 288 -7.27 -9.95 0.84
N GLY A 289 -8.21 -10.33 1.72
CA GLY A 289 -9.36 -11.18 1.38
C GLY A 289 -10.09 -10.79 0.09
N LYS A 290 -10.38 -9.50 -0.11
CA LYS A 290 -11.12 -8.96 -1.28
C LYS A 290 -10.25 -8.58 -2.48
N HIS A 291 -8.94 -8.40 -2.29
CA HIS A 291 -8.05 -7.80 -3.31
C HIS A 291 -6.91 -8.75 -3.72
N ARG A 292 -7.15 -10.06 -3.66
CA ARG A 292 -6.15 -11.09 -4.03
C ARG A 292 -5.70 -11.00 -5.49
N GLU A 293 -6.55 -10.45 -6.36
CA GLU A 293 -6.25 -10.28 -7.77
C GLU A 293 -5.24 -9.15 -8.02
N ASN A 294 -5.05 -8.25 -7.07
CA ASN A 294 -4.03 -7.20 -7.10
C ASN A 294 -2.70 -7.64 -6.48
N LEU A 295 -2.69 -8.80 -5.80
CA LEU A 295 -1.61 -9.22 -4.93
C LEU A 295 -0.51 -10.00 -5.66
N ILE A 296 0.72 -9.52 -5.49
CA ILE A 296 1.97 -10.23 -5.75
C ILE A 296 2.44 -10.78 -4.41
N VAL A 297 2.30 -12.10 -4.23
CA VAL A 297 2.79 -12.77 -3.02
C VAL A 297 4.30 -12.98 -3.13
N VAL A 298 5.04 -12.51 -2.13
CA VAL A 298 6.51 -12.69 -2.05
C VAL A 298 6.89 -13.75 -1.02
N GLU A 299 8.06 -14.38 -1.20
CA GLU A 299 8.65 -15.25 -0.18
C GLU A 299 8.94 -14.43 1.09
N ARG A 300 8.56 -14.98 2.25
CA ARG A 300 8.80 -14.35 3.56
C ARG A 300 10.29 -14.17 3.82
N TYR A 301 10.67 -12.96 4.17
CA TYR A 301 12.01 -12.64 4.60
C TYR A 301 12.20 -12.98 6.10
N HIS A 302 12.95 -14.04 6.37
CA HIS A 302 13.22 -14.54 7.71
C HIS A 302 14.68 -14.30 8.11
N PHE A 303 15.01 -13.05 8.42
CA PHE A 303 16.37 -12.72 8.83
C PHE A 303 16.70 -13.26 10.23
N PHE A 304 15.86 -12.92 11.21
CA PHE A 304 16.04 -13.29 12.61
C PHE A 304 15.43 -14.65 12.94
N ALA A 305 16.06 -15.38 13.85
CA ALA A 305 15.63 -16.71 14.30
C ALA A 305 14.26 -16.69 15.00
N SER A 306 13.96 -15.59 15.70
CA SER A 306 12.66 -15.36 16.36
C SER A 306 11.50 -15.45 15.36
N SER A 307 11.69 -14.93 14.14
CA SER A 307 10.68 -15.00 13.09
C SER A 307 10.42 -16.45 12.65
N CYS A 308 11.44 -17.26 12.39
CA CYS A 308 11.25 -18.67 12.04
C CYS A 308 10.42 -19.41 13.11
N LYS A 309 10.71 -19.16 14.39
CA LYS A 309 10.00 -19.77 15.53
C LYS A 309 8.54 -19.36 15.58
N GLN A 310 8.22 -18.08 15.35
CA GLN A 310 6.85 -17.57 15.34
C GLN A 310 5.97 -18.28 14.31
N PHE A 311 6.53 -18.62 13.15
CA PHE A 311 5.83 -19.33 12.08
C PHE A 311 5.95 -20.87 12.18
N GLY A 312 6.60 -21.39 13.24
CA GLY A 312 6.75 -22.83 13.46
C GLY A 312 7.70 -23.51 12.46
N PHE A 313 8.64 -22.76 11.88
CA PHE A 313 9.64 -23.30 10.97
C PHE A 313 10.83 -23.87 11.75
N ASN A 314 11.24 -25.08 11.38
CA ASN A 314 12.40 -25.78 11.96
C ASN A 314 13.71 -25.51 11.20
N CYS A 315 13.76 -24.50 10.34
CA CYS A 315 14.96 -24.13 9.59
C CYS A 315 15.72 -22.98 10.23
N GLU A 316 17.04 -22.95 9.98
CA GLU A 316 17.90 -21.85 10.41
C GLU A 316 17.56 -20.57 9.63
N SER A 317 17.46 -19.45 10.33
CA SER A 317 17.29 -18.12 9.73
C SER A 317 18.55 -17.64 9.01
N HIS A 318 18.46 -16.54 8.27
CA HIS A 318 19.62 -15.93 7.60
C HIS A 318 20.72 -15.53 8.59
N SER A 319 20.35 -14.95 9.73
CA SER A 319 21.28 -14.59 10.80
C SER A 319 22.02 -15.81 11.35
N GLN A 320 21.32 -16.91 11.65
CA GLN A 320 21.93 -18.14 12.17
C GLN A 320 22.94 -18.74 11.19
N ARG A 321 22.63 -18.65 9.88
CA ARG A 321 23.51 -19.11 8.81
C ARG A 321 24.60 -18.11 8.42
N LYS A 322 24.53 -16.88 8.95
CA LYS A 322 25.43 -15.76 8.61
C LYS A 322 25.48 -15.44 7.11
N VAL A 323 24.36 -15.63 6.42
CA VAL A 323 24.20 -15.34 4.98
C VAL A 323 22.85 -14.69 4.73
N ASP A 324 22.76 -13.80 3.75
CA ASP A 324 21.55 -13.06 3.41
C ASP A 324 21.06 -13.39 1.98
N GLU A 325 19.95 -12.80 1.55
CA GLU A 325 19.54 -12.83 0.14
C GLU A 325 20.56 -12.11 -0.76
N SER A 326 20.63 -12.53 -2.04
CA SER A 326 21.51 -11.90 -3.03
C SER A 326 20.99 -10.53 -3.46
N GLU A 327 21.89 -9.55 -3.60
CA GLU A 327 21.61 -8.23 -4.18
C GLU A 327 21.38 -8.28 -5.71
N GLU A 328 21.75 -9.40 -6.37
CA GLU A 328 21.64 -9.57 -7.83
C GLU A 328 20.50 -10.52 -8.24
N GLU A 329 20.19 -11.49 -7.40
CA GLU A 329 19.22 -12.56 -7.68
C GLU A 329 18.18 -12.77 -6.55
N GLY A 330 18.12 -11.84 -5.60
CA GLY A 330 17.19 -11.88 -4.48
C GLY A 330 15.73 -11.67 -4.87
N ALA A 331 14.86 -11.75 -3.87
CA ALA A 331 13.43 -11.65 -4.09
C ALA A 331 13.03 -10.28 -4.64
N LEU A 332 13.49 -9.17 -4.04
CA LEU A 332 13.13 -7.82 -4.50
C LEU A 332 13.63 -7.51 -5.91
N VAL A 333 14.78 -8.06 -6.31
CA VAL A 333 15.26 -7.94 -7.70
C VAL A 333 14.29 -8.61 -8.68
N THR A 334 13.82 -9.81 -8.32
CA THR A 334 12.86 -10.57 -9.12
C THR A 334 11.53 -9.84 -9.20
N ILE A 335 11.01 -9.35 -8.07
CA ILE A 335 9.78 -8.57 -8.01
C ILE A 335 9.88 -7.29 -8.83
N LEU A 336 10.99 -6.56 -8.79
CA LEU A 336 11.16 -5.35 -9.61
C LEU A 336 11.07 -5.65 -11.11
N LYS A 337 11.67 -6.76 -11.56
CA LYS A 337 11.58 -7.19 -12.97
C LYS A 337 10.12 -7.44 -13.37
N ILE A 338 9.34 -8.07 -12.50
CA ILE A 338 7.92 -8.35 -12.72
C ILE A 338 7.10 -7.07 -12.73
N LEU A 339 7.33 -6.16 -11.78
CA LEU A 339 6.66 -4.86 -11.74
C LEU A 339 6.93 -4.05 -13.00
N LYS A 340 8.18 -4.03 -13.49
CA LYS A 340 8.55 -3.41 -14.77
C LYS A 340 7.86 -4.07 -15.97
N GLN A 341 7.78 -5.40 -15.98
CA GLN A 341 7.09 -6.13 -17.05
C GLN A 341 5.59 -5.82 -17.07
N ILE A 342 4.93 -5.83 -15.91
CA ILE A 342 3.50 -5.48 -15.78
C ILE A 342 3.26 -4.05 -16.23
N HIS A 343 4.08 -3.11 -15.75
CA HIS A 343 4.00 -1.71 -16.13
C HIS A 343 4.17 -1.52 -17.64
N THR A 344 5.17 -2.17 -18.25
CA THR A 344 5.38 -2.15 -19.69
C THR A 344 4.13 -2.66 -20.42
N ILE A 345 3.62 -3.85 -20.11
CA ILE A 345 2.44 -4.43 -20.78
C ILE A 345 1.19 -3.55 -20.59
N PHE A 346 1.04 -2.92 -19.42
CA PHE A 346 -0.09 -2.05 -19.14
C PHE A 346 -0.09 -0.79 -20.02
N PHE A 347 1.09 -0.21 -20.26
CA PHE A 347 1.25 1.05 -21.03
C PHE A 347 1.69 0.87 -22.49
N ASP A 348 2.10 -0.32 -22.92
CA ASP A 348 2.47 -0.66 -24.31
C ASP A 348 1.24 -0.74 -25.25
N GLN A 349 0.04 -0.67 -24.67
CA GLN A 349 -1.19 -0.59 -25.43
C GLN A 349 -1.35 0.81 -26.07
N ASP A 350 -0.82 0.96 -27.29
CA ASP A 350 -1.22 1.99 -28.27
C ASP A 350 -2.71 1.79 -28.68
N GLN A 351 -3.63 1.89 -27.72
CA GLN A 351 -5.05 1.90 -28.01
C GLN A 351 -5.48 3.31 -28.40
N GLY A 352 -5.63 3.47 -29.72
CA GLY A 352 -6.40 4.56 -30.30
C GLY A 352 -7.74 4.73 -29.59
N ASP A 353 -8.00 5.96 -29.19
CA ASP A 353 -9.29 6.59 -28.97
C ASP A 353 -10.42 5.66 -28.48
N ASN A 354 -10.24 5.08 -27.30
CA ASN A 354 -11.32 4.74 -26.40
C ASN A 354 -10.79 4.52 -24.98
N MET A 355 -11.16 5.43 -24.07
CA MET A 355 -10.90 5.42 -22.63
C MET A 355 -11.48 4.18 -21.90
N ARG A 356 -11.03 2.97 -22.24
CA ARG A 356 -11.08 1.82 -21.35
C ARG A 356 -9.66 1.52 -20.91
N LYS A 357 -9.21 2.35 -19.96
CA LYS A 357 -7.98 2.17 -19.19
C LYS A 357 -7.87 0.69 -18.79
N GLY A 358 -6.77 0.04 -19.14
CA GLY A 358 -6.55 -1.37 -18.85
C GLY A 358 -6.71 -1.68 -17.36
N ASP A 359 -7.03 -2.92 -17.02
CA ASP A 359 -7.07 -3.39 -15.64
C ASP A 359 -5.76 -4.12 -15.31
N VAL A 360 -5.01 -3.59 -14.34
CA VAL A 360 -3.71 -4.14 -13.92
C VAL A 360 -3.83 -5.58 -13.41
N ARG A 361 -5.01 -5.98 -12.91
CA ARG A 361 -5.27 -7.34 -12.42
C ARG A 361 -5.24 -8.36 -13.56
N GLU A 362 -5.78 -8.00 -14.72
CA GLU A 362 -5.72 -8.87 -15.90
C GLU A 362 -4.28 -8.96 -16.43
N VAL A 363 -3.54 -7.85 -16.44
CA VAL A 363 -2.11 -7.87 -16.82
C VAL A 363 -1.29 -8.75 -15.87
N LEU A 364 -1.48 -8.59 -14.56
CA LEU A 364 -0.81 -9.40 -13.54
C LEU A 364 -1.09 -10.90 -13.72
N LYS A 365 -2.35 -11.24 -14.02
CA LYS A 365 -2.79 -12.61 -14.27
C LYS A 365 -2.14 -13.20 -15.52
N GLU A 366 -2.02 -12.44 -16.60
CA GLU A 366 -1.32 -12.90 -17.81
C GLU A 366 0.18 -13.09 -17.56
N VAL A 367 0.85 -12.14 -16.88
CA VAL A 367 2.26 -12.30 -16.49
C VAL A 367 2.46 -13.55 -15.62
N ARG A 368 1.53 -13.80 -14.69
CA ARG A 368 1.59 -14.99 -13.82
C ARG A 368 1.46 -16.30 -14.60
N LYS A 369 0.60 -16.34 -15.63
CA LYS A 369 0.41 -17.53 -16.46
C LYS A 369 1.63 -17.91 -17.29
N GLU A 370 2.56 -16.99 -17.55
CA GLU A 370 3.76 -17.32 -18.31
C GLU A 370 4.74 -18.19 -17.50
N VAL A 371 4.62 -18.24 -16.17
CA VAL A 371 5.59 -18.94 -15.29
C VAL A 371 5.67 -20.44 -15.59
N LEU A 372 4.53 -21.14 -15.65
CA LEU A 372 4.45 -22.59 -15.91
C LEU A 372 3.74 -22.92 -17.23
N LYS A 373 3.65 -21.94 -18.14
CA LYS A 373 3.05 -22.13 -19.46
C LYS A 373 3.64 -23.34 -20.18
N GLY A 374 2.76 -24.16 -20.76
CA GLY A 374 3.13 -25.40 -21.45
C GLY A 374 3.44 -26.59 -20.52
N CYS A 375 3.36 -26.43 -19.19
CA CYS A 375 3.44 -27.55 -18.27
C CYS A 375 2.07 -28.23 -18.12
N LYS A 376 2.01 -29.55 -18.32
CA LYS A 376 0.84 -30.37 -17.96
C LYS A 376 1.16 -31.21 -16.73
N VAL A 377 0.45 -30.95 -15.65
CA VAL A 377 0.77 -31.43 -14.30
C VAL A 377 -0.27 -32.43 -13.82
N VAL A 378 0.19 -33.53 -13.21
CA VAL A 378 -0.65 -34.50 -12.51
C VAL A 378 -0.17 -34.68 -11.08
N PHE A 379 -1.10 -34.67 -10.13
CA PHE A 379 -0.77 -34.87 -8.71
C PHE A 379 -0.94 -36.33 -8.27
N SER A 380 -0.07 -36.78 -7.37
CA SER A 380 -0.10 -38.12 -6.76
C SER A 380 0.20 -38.08 -5.26
N ARG A 381 -0.75 -38.52 -4.42
CA ARG A 381 -0.68 -38.50 -2.94
C ARG A 381 -0.43 -37.11 -2.33
N VAL A 382 -0.78 -36.05 -3.06
CA VAL A 382 -0.67 -34.68 -2.56
C VAL A 382 -1.94 -34.23 -1.83
N PHE A 383 -3.10 -34.78 -2.21
CA PHE A 383 -4.39 -34.40 -1.64
C PHE A 383 -5.08 -35.62 -1.02
N PRO A 384 -5.81 -35.46 0.10
CA PRO A 384 -6.69 -36.49 0.63
C PRO A 384 -7.73 -36.95 -0.42
N ASN A 385 -8.01 -38.26 -0.48
CA ASN A 385 -8.94 -38.83 -1.46
C ASN A 385 -10.40 -38.31 -1.36
N ASN A 386 -10.76 -37.64 -0.26
CA ASN A 386 -12.09 -37.12 0.01
C ASN A 386 -12.30 -35.65 -0.46
N ILE A 387 -11.28 -35.02 -1.04
CA ILE A 387 -11.36 -33.63 -1.54
C ILE A 387 -11.34 -33.64 -3.07
N GLN A 388 -12.18 -32.80 -3.70
CA GLN A 388 -12.10 -32.53 -5.14
C GLN A 388 -10.75 -31.88 -5.45
N ALA A 389 -9.93 -32.53 -6.28
CA ALA A 389 -8.55 -32.10 -6.55
C ALA A 389 -8.47 -30.65 -7.04
N GLU A 390 -9.47 -30.22 -7.83
CA GLU A 390 -9.58 -28.88 -8.42
C GLU A 390 -9.79 -27.78 -7.36
N LYS A 391 -10.31 -28.14 -6.19
CA LYS A 391 -10.49 -27.21 -5.07
C LYS A 391 -9.25 -27.06 -4.22
N HIS A 392 -8.26 -27.93 -4.39
CA HIS A 392 -7.05 -27.90 -3.59
C HIS A 392 -6.17 -26.68 -3.95
N GLN A 393 -5.59 -26.03 -2.95
CA GLN A 393 -4.80 -24.81 -3.13
C GLN A 393 -3.66 -24.99 -4.14
N LEU A 394 -2.90 -26.09 -4.04
CA LEU A 394 -1.79 -26.37 -4.95
C LEU A 394 -2.22 -26.61 -6.41
N TRP A 395 -3.42 -27.16 -6.64
CA TRP A 395 -3.98 -27.29 -7.98
C TRP A 395 -4.28 -25.92 -8.57
N ARG A 396 -5.01 -25.09 -7.81
CA ARG A 396 -5.35 -23.71 -8.23
C ARG A 396 -4.10 -22.87 -8.46
N MET A 397 -3.07 -23.03 -7.62
CA MET A 397 -1.78 -22.35 -7.77
C MET A 397 -1.10 -22.73 -9.08
N ALA A 398 -1.06 -24.03 -9.43
CA ALA A 398 -0.48 -24.47 -10.69
C ALA A 398 -1.22 -23.90 -11.91
N GLU A 399 -2.55 -23.87 -11.88
CA GLU A 399 -3.36 -23.28 -12.96
C GLU A 399 -3.18 -21.77 -13.07
N GLN A 400 -3.09 -21.06 -11.93
CA GLN A 400 -2.82 -19.61 -11.89
C GLN A 400 -1.44 -19.27 -12.48
N LEU A 401 -0.46 -20.17 -12.32
CA LEU A 401 0.85 -20.07 -12.95
C LEU A 401 0.85 -20.51 -14.43
N GLY A 402 -0.30 -20.89 -14.99
CA GLY A 402 -0.46 -21.25 -16.40
C GLY A 402 -0.18 -22.71 -16.75
N ALA A 403 -0.06 -23.59 -15.76
CA ALA A 403 -0.01 -25.02 -16.00
C ALA A 403 -1.41 -25.60 -16.28
N THR A 404 -1.48 -26.63 -17.12
CA THR A 404 -2.71 -27.41 -17.33
C THR A 404 -2.72 -28.58 -16.35
N CYS A 405 -3.65 -28.60 -15.40
CA CYS A 405 -3.76 -29.70 -14.46
C CYS A 405 -4.65 -30.84 -15.02
N ALA A 406 -4.26 -32.09 -14.75
CA ALA A 406 -5.00 -33.27 -15.14
C ALA A 406 -5.08 -34.31 -14.01
N THR A 407 -6.15 -35.09 -13.99
CA THR A 407 -6.37 -36.13 -12.96
C THR A 407 -5.68 -37.45 -13.32
N LYS A 408 -5.57 -37.75 -14.62
CA LYS A 408 -4.98 -38.98 -15.18
C LYS A 408 -3.70 -38.66 -15.95
N VAL A 409 -2.81 -39.65 -16.00
CA VAL A 409 -1.59 -39.58 -16.80
C VAL A 409 -1.88 -39.96 -18.25
N ASP A 410 -1.29 -39.22 -19.18
CA ASP A 410 -1.30 -39.47 -20.63
C ASP A 410 0.04 -38.97 -21.23
N GLU A 411 0.27 -39.22 -22.51
CA GLU A 411 1.54 -38.88 -23.18
C GLU A 411 1.88 -37.38 -23.15
N SER A 412 0.86 -36.51 -23.07
CA SER A 412 1.05 -35.04 -23.04
C SER A 412 1.43 -34.51 -21.66
N VAL A 413 1.35 -35.32 -20.60
CA VAL A 413 1.81 -34.94 -19.26
C VAL A 413 3.32 -34.71 -19.28
N THR A 414 3.74 -33.59 -18.69
CA THR A 414 5.16 -33.23 -18.55
C THR A 414 5.67 -33.46 -17.13
N HIS A 415 4.83 -33.24 -16.12
CA HIS A 415 5.21 -33.35 -14.71
C HIS A 415 4.24 -34.20 -13.89
N VAL A 416 4.79 -35.04 -13.03
CA VAL A 416 4.08 -35.68 -11.92
C VAL A 416 4.58 -35.06 -10.62
N VAL A 417 3.65 -34.43 -9.88
CA VAL A 417 3.93 -33.82 -8.58
C VAL A 417 3.51 -34.80 -7.50
N SER A 418 4.46 -35.21 -6.65
CA SER A 418 4.19 -36.19 -5.62
C SER A 418 5.06 -35.99 -4.38
N THR A 419 4.59 -36.48 -3.24
CA THR A 419 5.37 -36.65 -2.01
C THR A 419 6.00 -38.04 -1.92
N ASP A 420 5.65 -38.96 -2.83
CA ASP A 420 6.05 -40.36 -2.78
C ASP A 420 6.47 -40.88 -4.17
N ALA A 421 7.70 -41.37 -4.26
CA ALA A 421 8.27 -41.92 -5.49
C ALA A 421 7.74 -43.32 -5.88
N GLY A 422 7.02 -44.00 -4.97
CA GLY A 422 6.53 -45.38 -5.16
C GLY A 422 5.14 -45.51 -5.79
N THR A 423 4.40 -44.41 -5.95
CA THR A 423 3.04 -44.46 -6.50
C THR A 423 3.01 -44.89 -7.97
N ASP A 424 1.87 -45.40 -8.46
CA ASP A 424 1.72 -45.79 -9.87
C ASP A 424 2.00 -44.64 -10.84
N LYS A 425 1.54 -43.43 -10.50
CA LYS A 425 1.82 -42.22 -11.28
C LYS A 425 3.30 -41.84 -11.25
N SER A 426 3.96 -41.99 -10.10
CA SER A 426 5.41 -41.73 -9.96
C SER A 426 6.24 -42.74 -10.75
N ARG A 427 5.85 -44.02 -10.74
CA ARG A 427 6.48 -45.08 -11.55
C ARG A 427 6.26 -44.85 -13.05
N TRP A 428 5.04 -44.46 -13.43
CA TRP A 428 4.70 -44.09 -14.81
C TRP A 428 5.59 -42.94 -15.32
N ALA A 429 5.77 -41.89 -14.53
CA ALA A 429 6.62 -40.75 -14.88
C ALA A 429 8.05 -41.19 -15.18
N LYS A 430 8.64 -42.02 -14.31
CA LYS A 430 9.98 -42.58 -14.51
C LYS A 430 10.09 -43.42 -15.78
N GLN A 431 9.12 -44.31 -16.00
CA GLN A 431 9.09 -45.18 -17.19
C GLN A 431 9.01 -44.37 -18.50
N HIS A 432 8.26 -43.27 -18.50
CA HIS A 432 8.04 -42.40 -19.67
C HIS A 432 9.00 -41.19 -19.71
N LYS A 433 10.03 -41.17 -18.86
CA LYS A 433 11.04 -40.10 -18.74
C LYS A 433 10.42 -38.70 -18.56
N LYS A 434 9.32 -38.61 -17.80
CA LYS A 434 8.67 -37.36 -17.38
C LYS A 434 9.26 -36.87 -16.05
N PHE A 435 9.08 -35.58 -15.75
CA PHE A 435 9.60 -35.01 -14.51
C PHE A 435 8.78 -35.49 -13.30
N LEU A 436 9.45 -36.03 -12.30
CA LEU A 436 8.87 -36.38 -11.00
C LEU A 436 9.40 -35.41 -9.95
N VAL A 437 8.55 -34.51 -9.46
CA VAL A 437 8.95 -33.42 -8.58
C VAL A 437 8.11 -33.36 -7.30
N HIS A 438 8.70 -32.81 -6.25
CA HIS A 438 8.02 -32.52 -4.99
C HIS A 438 7.06 -31.30 -5.14
N PRO A 439 5.92 -31.22 -4.42
CA PRO A 439 5.02 -30.05 -4.37
C PRO A 439 5.70 -28.69 -4.26
N LYS A 440 6.80 -28.64 -3.50
CA LYS A 440 7.67 -27.46 -3.33
C LYS A 440 8.15 -26.83 -4.63
N TRP A 441 8.16 -27.57 -5.75
CA TRP A 441 8.50 -27.02 -7.06
C TRP A 441 7.47 -25.97 -7.53
N ILE A 442 6.17 -26.25 -7.35
CA ILE A 442 5.09 -25.31 -7.68
C ILE A 442 5.12 -24.13 -6.71
N GLU A 443 5.32 -24.39 -5.42
CA GLU A 443 5.42 -23.33 -4.40
C GLU A 443 6.61 -22.39 -4.69
N ALA A 444 7.77 -22.95 -5.01
CA ALA A 444 8.95 -22.17 -5.40
C ALA A 444 8.69 -21.36 -6.69
N ALA A 445 8.02 -21.94 -7.68
CA ALA A 445 7.64 -21.22 -8.89
C ALA A 445 6.66 -20.06 -8.59
N ASN A 446 5.74 -20.25 -7.64
CA ASN A 446 4.81 -19.20 -7.21
C ASN A 446 5.52 -18.03 -6.52
N TYR A 447 6.39 -18.31 -5.55
CA TYR A 447 7.06 -17.25 -4.78
C TYR A 447 8.17 -16.56 -5.57
N ARG A 448 8.85 -17.29 -6.45
CA ARG A 448 9.96 -16.75 -7.25
C ARG A 448 9.57 -16.33 -8.66
N TRP A 449 8.29 -16.50 -9.03
CA TRP A 449 7.73 -16.08 -10.31
C TRP A 449 8.54 -16.56 -11.52
N GLU A 450 9.10 -17.76 -11.40
CA GLU A 450 10.00 -18.35 -12.38
C GLU A 450 9.92 -19.87 -12.31
N LYS A 451 9.90 -20.53 -13.47
CA LYS A 451 10.02 -21.99 -13.55
C LYS A 451 11.40 -22.44 -13.06
N LYS A 452 11.48 -22.96 -11.84
CA LYS A 452 12.74 -23.47 -11.29
C LYS A 452 13.15 -24.81 -11.91
N PRO A 453 14.46 -25.10 -11.98
CA PRO A 453 14.96 -26.37 -12.49
C PRO A 453 14.35 -27.55 -11.72
N GLU A 454 13.77 -28.50 -12.45
CA GLU A 454 13.05 -29.65 -11.86
C GLU A 454 13.98 -30.54 -11.03
N LYS A 455 15.29 -30.55 -11.37
CA LYS A 455 16.34 -31.31 -10.68
C LYS A 455 16.45 -30.96 -9.19
N ASP A 456 16.18 -29.71 -8.82
CA ASP A 456 16.32 -29.23 -7.43
C ASP A 456 15.17 -29.75 -6.53
N PHE A 457 14.14 -30.35 -7.13
CA PHE A 457 12.94 -30.83 -6.46
C PHE A 457 12.64 -32.31 -6.74
N GLN A 458 13.61 -33.06 -7.27
CA GLN A 458 13.42 -34.48 -7.56
C GLN A 458 13.24 -35.30 -6.29
N LEU A 459 12.34 -36.28 -6.33
CA LEU A 459 12.18 -37.26 -5.26
C LEU A 459 13.28 -38.31 -5.35
N GLY A 460 14.14 -38.36 -4.33
CA GLY A 460 15.13 -39.44 -4.14
C GLY A 460 14.46 -40.81 -3.95
N MET A 461 15.18 -41.89 -4.24
CA MET A 461 14.67 -43.24 -4.02
C MET A 461 14.47 -43.51 -2.52
N PRO A 462 13.42 -44.25 -2.10
CA PRO A 462 13.44 -44.89 -0.80
C PRO A 462 14.66 -45.82 -0.78
N HIS A 463 15.55 -45.66 0.22
CA HIS A 463 16.52 -46.69 0.52
C HIS A 463 15.75 -47.98 0.82
N ILE A 464 15.79 -48.94 -0.11
CA ILE A 464 15.42 -50.31 0.18
C ILE A 464 16.52 -50.83 1.09
N SER A 465 16.32 -50.74 2.41
CA SER A 465 17.05 -51.57 3.36
C SER A 465 16.70 -53.02 3.01
N GLN A 466 17.58 -53.69 2.27
CA GLN A 466 17.52 -55.13 2.14
C GLN A 466 17.80 -55.71 3.52
N SER A 467 16.85 -56.54 3.95
CA SER A 467 16.81 -57.35 5.16
C SER A 467 18.07 -58.13 5.46
#